data_AF-A0A967T6S7-F1
#
_entry.id   AF-A0A967T6S7-F1
#
_cell.length_a   1.000
_cell.length_b   1.000
_cell.length_c   1.000
_cell.angle_alpha   90.00
_cell.angle_beta   90.00
_cell.angle_gamma   90.00
#
_symmetry.space_group_name_H-M   'P 1'
#
loop_
_entity.id
_entity.type
_entity.pdbx_description
1 polymer ?
#
loop_
_entity_poly.entity_id
_entity_poly.type
_entity_poly.pdbx_seq_one_letter_code
_entity_poly.pdbx_strand_id
1 'polypeptide(L)'
;MSIELTLVRPGDWNGIRRNFQEIDSAIGLGASSKPTYAGLTLTGLTASSLVSTDSSKALASVTDLTTWIAGTTNRVTVADDGDGTITLSAPQDIHTGASPTFVKINCT
;
A
#
# COMPACT_ATOMS: atom_id res chain seq x y z
N MET A 1 20.63 -16.99 13.35
CA MET A 1 21.22 -18.18 12.70
C MET A 1 22.44 -17.70 11.96
N SER A 2 23.63 -18.23 12.24
CA SER A 2 24.86 -17.87 11.53
C SER A 2 24.92 -18.67 10.22
N ILE A 3 25.25 -18.00 9.12
CA ILE A 3 25.44 -18.66 7.82
C ILE A 3 26.85 -19.22 7.78
N GLU A 4 26.97 -20.55 7.64
CA GLU A 4 28.26 -21.24 7.54
C GLU A 4 28.42 -21.82 6.13
N LEU A 5 29.01 -21.03 5.22
CA LEU A 5 29.25 -21.48 3.85
C LEU A 5 30.47 -22.40 3.81
N THR A 6 30.33 -23.52 3.11
CA THR A 6 31.46 -24.43 2.89
C THR A 6 32.22 -24.06 1.63
N LEU A 7 33.56 -24.13 1.64
CA LEU A 7 34.33 -23.96 0.40
C LEU A 7 34.01 -25.10 -0.55
N VAL A 8 33.51 -24.76 -1.73
CA VAL A 8 33.17 -25.73 -2.78
C VAL A 8 34.40 -26.02 -3.64
N ARG A 9 34.75 -27.29 -3.80
CA ARG A 9 35.78 -27.72 -4.75
C ARG A 9 35.22 -27.74 -6.19
N PRO A 10 36.03 -27.48 -7.24
CA PRO A 10 35.56 -27.58 -8.61
C PRO A 10 34.88 -28.93 -8.89
N GLY A 11 33.65 -28.90 -9.41
CA GLY A 11 32.83 -30.08 -9.70
C GLY A 11 31.95 -30.60 -8.56
N ASP A 12 32.06 -30.07 -7.32
CA ASP A 12 31.17 -30.44 -6.21
C ASP A 12 29.83 -29.69 -6.26
N TRP A 13 28.94 -30.12 -7.15
CA TRP A 13 27.59 -29.58 -7.29
C TRP A 13 26.74 -29.72 -6.03
N ASN A 14 27.01 -30.72 -5.20
CA ASN A 14 26.29 -30.92 -3.95
C ASN A 14 26.70 -29.88 -2.91
N GLY A 15 27.98 -29.49 -2.86
CA GLY A 15 28.47 -28.38 -2.04
C GLY A 15 27.84 -27.05 -2.43
N ILE A 16 27.76 -26.77 -3.74
CA ILE A 16 27.05 -25.60 -4.26
C ILE A 16 25.60 -25.60 -3.78
N ARG A 17 24.90 -26.71 -3.97
CA ARG A 17 23.49 -26.85 -3.56
C ARG A 17 23.32 -26.60 -2.06
N ARG A 18 24.14 -27.19 -1.19
CA ARG A 18 24.06 -26.99 0.26
C ARG A 18 24.24 -25.52 0.62
N ASN A 19 25.26 -24.86 0.07
CA ASN A 19 25.49 -23.44 0.33
C ASN A 19 24.28 -22.57 -0.08
N PHE A 20 23.67 -22.84 -1.24
CA PHE A 20 22.44 -22.14 -1.64
C PHE A 20 21.25 -22.43 -0.73
N GLN A 21 21.13 -23.65 -0.21
CA GLN A 21 20.07 -24.00 0.76
C GLN A 21 20.27 -23.30 2.10
N GLU A 22 21.50 -23.17 2.59
CA GLU A 22 21.83 -22.44 3.82
C GLU A 22 21.51 -20.95 3.66
N ILE A 23 21.86 -20.37 2.51
CA ILE A 23 21.48 -19.00 2.16
C ILE A 23 19.96 -18.88 2.15
N ASP A 24 19.24 -19.69 1.36
CA ASP A 24 17.77 -19.63 1.28
C ASP A 24 17.10 -19.81 2.65
N SER A 25 17.61 -20.70 3.50
CA SER A 25 17.09 -20.91 4.86
C SER A 25 17.32 -19.70 5.78
N ALA A 26 18.38 -18.92 5.53
CA ALA A 26 18.75 -17.77 6.35
C ALA A 26 18.06 -16.47 5.89
N ILE A 27 17.95 -16.22 4.59
CA ILE A 27 17.33 -15.00 4.04
C ILE A 27 15.90 -15.20 3.56
N GLY A 28 15.43 -16.45 3.40
CA GLY A 28 14.06 -16.77 3.00
C GLY A 28 13.71 -16.24 1.62
N LEU A 29 14.31 -16.77 0.56
CA LEU A 29 14.07 -16.33 -0.82
C LEU A 29 13.13 -17.25 -1.62
N GLY A 30 12.78 -18.42 -1.10
CA GLY A 30 11.78 -19.31 -1.68
C GLY A 30 10.37 -18.71 -1.76
N ALA A 31 9.53 -19.25 -2.66
CA ALA A 31 8.16 -18.75 -2.89
C ALA A 31 7.22 -18.86 -1.66
N SER A 32 7.57 -19.70 -0.68
CA SER A 32 6.85 -19.87 0.58
C SER A 32 7.53 -19.17 1.77
N SER A 33 8.64 -18.47 1.51
CA SER A 33 9.42 -17.81 2.55
C SER A 33 8.66 -16.66 3.20
N LYS A 34 8.99 -16.40 4.47
CA LYS A 34 8.40 -15.33 5.28
C LYS A 34 9.50 -14.36 5.75
N PRO A 35 10.13 -13.61 4.83
CA PRO A 35 11.21 -12.71 5.20
C PRO A 35 10.71 -11.63 6.18
N THR A 36 11.55 -11.24 7.12
CA THR A 36 11.31 -10.10 8.02
C THR A 36 12.38 -9.05 7.78
N TYR A 37 11.97 -7.82 7.47
CA TYR A 37 12.88 -6.70 7.24
C TYR A 37 12.78 -5.71 8.38
N ALA A 38 13.92 -5.17 8.84
CA ALA A 38 13.93 -4.08 9.82
C ALA A 38 13.34 -2.78 9.24
N GLY A 39 13.50 -2.58 7.92
CA GLY A 39 12.91 -1.50 7.16
C GLY A 39 12.85 -1.85 5.67
N LEU A 40 11.89 -1.27 4.96
CA LEU A 40 11.69 -1.50 3.54
C LEU A 40 11.44 -0.15 2.85
N THR A 41 12.27 0.18 1.86
CA THR A 41 12.08 1.36 0.99
C THR A 41 11.78 0.87 -0.41
N LEU A 42 10.56 1.10 -0.89
CA LEU A 42 10.10 0.71 -2.23
C LEU A 42 10.16 1.91 -3.16
N THR A 43 11.28 2.09 -3.86
CA THR A 43 11.58 3.29 -4.66
C THR A 43 10.68 3.50 -5.88
N GLY A 44 9.87 2.50 -6.23
CA GLY A 44 8.86 2.60 -7.29
C GLY A 44 7.50 3.17 -6.82
N LEU A 45 7.33 3.41 -5.52
CA LEU A 45 6.10 3.98 -4.96
C LEU A 45 6.20 5.50 -4.81
N THR A 46 5.04 6.17 -4.85
CA THR A 46 4.89 7.59 -4.51
C THR A 46 5.05 7.77 -2.99
N ALA A 47 5.91 8.71 -2.59
CA ALA A 47 6.11 9.04 -1.18
C ALA A 47 4.81 9.57 -0.55
N SER A 48 4.58 9.23 0.72
CA SER A 48 3.43 9.69 1.53
C SER A 48 2.03 9.35 0.99
N SER A 49 1.91 8.41 0.05
CA SER A 49 0.62 7.98 -0.51
C SER A 49 0.18 6.60 0.02
N LEU A 50 -1.13 6.34 -0.08
CA LEU A 50 -1.70 5.02 0.20
C LEU A 50 -1.17 3.99 -0.81
N VAL A 51 -0.93 2.77 -0.33
CA VAL A 51 -0.43 1.65 -1.14
C VAL A 51 -1.50 0.56 -1.20
N SER A 52 -1.74 0.03 -2.41
CA SER A 52 -2.61 -1.13 -2.65
C SER A 52 -1.90 -2.13 -3.57
N THR A 53 -2.59 -3.20 -3.96
CA THR A 53 -2.13 -4.08 -5.03
C THR A 53 -2.77 -3.70 -6.36
N ASP A 54 -2.03 -3.79 -7.45
CA ASP A 54 -2.55 -3.63 -8.81
C ASP A 54 -3.21 -4.92 -9.36
N SER A 55 -3.59 -4.91 -10.64
CA SER A 55 -4.17 -6.06 -11.34
C SER A 55 -3.21 -7.26 -11.48
N SER A 56 -1.90 -7.02 -11.37
CA SER A 56 -0.84 -8.03 -11.37
C SER A 56 -0.49 -8.50 -9.95
N LYS A 57 -1.19 -8.00 -8.92
CA LYS A 57 -0.94 -8.24 -7.49
C LYS A 57 0.38 -7.65 -7.00
N ALA A 58 0.99 -6.74 -7.76
CA ALA A 58 2.17 -6.00 -7.32
C ALA A 58 1.74 -4.83 -6.43
N LEU A 59 2.60 -4.44 -5.48
CA LEU A 59 2.36 -3.22 -4.70
C LEU A 59 2.45 -2.01 -5.63
N ALA A 60 1.44 -1.15 -5.57
CA ALA A 60 1.34 0.07 -6.34
C ALA A 60 0.77 1.19 -5.47
N SER A 61 1.17 2.43 -5.74
CA SER A 61 0.54 3.59 -5.11
C SER A 61 -0.87 3.78 -5.66
N VAL A 62 -1.81 4.12 -4.78
CA VAL A 62 -3.14 4.52 -5.20
C VAL A 62 -3.03 5.89 -5.87
N THR A 63 -3.39 5.97 -7.16
CA THR A 63 -3.25 7.19 -7.96
C THR A 63 -4.44 8.14 -7.83
N ASP A 64 -5.58 7.61 -7.39
CA ASP A 64 -6.81 8.35 -7.14
C ASP A 64 -7.48 7.76 -5.89
N LEU A 65 -7.39 8.48 -4.78
CA LEU A 65 -7.93 8.08 -3.49
C LEU A 65 -9.46 8.05 -3.47
N THR A 66 -10.13 8.75 -4.40
CA THR A 66 -11.60 8.73 -4.51
C THR A 66 -12.15 7.38 -4.98
N THR A 67 -11.29 6.52 -5.53
CA THR A 67 -11.65 5.13 -5.91
C THR A 67 -11.96 4.23 -4.71
N TRP A 68 -11.40 4.54 -3.53
CA TRP A 68 -11.62 3.78 -2.29
C TRP A 68 -12.74 4.37 -1.42
N ILE A 69 -12.92 5.68 -1.49
CA ILE A 69 -13.93 6.41 -0.73
C ILE A 69 -14.78 7.18 -1.73
N ALA A 70 -15.85 6.54 -2.18
CA ALA A 70 -16.77 7.13 -3.14
C ALA A 70 -17.67 8.18 -2.47
N GLY A 71 -17.69 9.38 -3.03
CA GLY A 71 -18.62 10.44 -2.68
C GLY A 71 -19.86 10.48 -3.58
N THR A 72 -20.84 11.28 -3.17
CA THR A 72 -21.91 11.74 -4.07
C THR A 72 -22.03 13.25 -3.95
N THR A 73 -22.21 13.94 -5.08
CA THR A 73 -22.34 15.40 -5.14
C THR A 73 -23.46 15.95 -4.24
N ASN A 74 -24.48 15.14 -3.94
CA ASN A 74 -25.62 15.55 -3.13
C ASN A 74 -25.49 15.23 -1.63
N ARG A 75 -24.41 14.59 -1.18
CA ARG A 75 -24.23 14.19 0.23
C ARG A 75 -22.85 14.54 0.78
N VAL A 76 -21.82 13.95 0.20
CA VAL A 76 -20.42 14.12 0.58
C VAL A 76 -19.60 14.09 -0.69
N THR A 77 -18.97 15.22 -1.00
CA THR A 77 -17.94 15.31 -2.03
C THR A 77 -16.61 14.85 -1.44
N VAL A 78 -15.92 14.01 -2.21
CA VAL A 78 -14.59 13.48 -1.86
C VAL A 78 -13.65 13.99 -2.94
N ALA A 79 -12.61 14.69 -2.54
CA ALA A 79 -11.56 15.16 -3.44
C ALA A 79 -10.23 14.55 -3.01
N ASP A 80 -9.48 14.01 -3.97
CA ASP A 80 -8.08 13.67 -3.79
C ASP A 80 -7.25 14.96 -3.90
N ASP A 81 -6.39 15.21 -2.90
CA ASP A 81 -5.57 16.42 -2.82
C ASP A 81 -4.21 16.26 -3.53
N GLY A 82 -3.88 15.04 -3.99
CA GLY A 82 -2.66 14.73 -4.75
C GLY A 82 -1.38 14.62 -3.90
N ASP A 83 -1.47 14.82 -2.59
CA ASP A 83 -0.37 14.74 -1.62
C ASP A 83 -0.48 13.53 -0.67
N GLY A 84 -1.45 12.64 -0.94
CA GLY A 84 -1.76 11.48 -0.10
C GLY A 84 -2.89 11.72 0.90
N THR A 85 -3.51 12.91 0.91
CA THR A 85 -4.74 13.18 1.69
C THR A 85 -5.99 13.27 0.84
N ILE A 86 -7.14 13.27 1.52
CA ILE A 86 -8.44 13.52 0.91
C ILE A 86 -9.18 14.63 1.66
N THR A 87 -9.93 15.43 0.92
CA THR A 87 -10.87 16.40 1.47
C THR A 87 -12.29 15.86 1.37
N LEU A 88 -12.98 15.79 2.51
CA LEU A 88 -14.41 15.46 2.62
C LEU A 88 -15.22 16.72 2.88
N SER A 89 -16.22 17.00 2.04
CA SER A 89 -17.06 18.18 2.17
C SER A 89 -18.53 17.84 1.96
N ALA A 90 -19.41 18.54 2.68
CA ALA A 90 -20.84 18.55 2.37
C ALA A 90 -21.13 19.56 1.25
N PRO A 91 -22.26 19.44 0.53
CA PRO A 91 -22.65 20.41 -0.50
C PRO A 91 -22.86 21.85 0.03
N GLN A 92 -23.00 21.99 1.35
CA GLN A 92 -23.05 23.26 2.07
C GLN A 92 -22.57 23.04 3.51
N ASP A 93 -22.19 24.13 4.17
CA ASP A 93 -21.80 24.10 5.57
C ASP A 93 -22.98 23.72 6.50
N ILE A 94 -22.68 22.93 7.54
CA ILE A 94 -23.66 22.47 8.54
C ILE A 94 -23.20 22.71 10.00
N HIS A 95 -22.14 23.50 10.19
CA HIS A 95 -21.65 23.86 11.52
C HIS A 95 -22.58 24.88 12.20
N THR A 96 -22.40 25.15 13.49
CA THR A 96 -23.33 25.97 14.30
C THR A 96 -23.42 27.45 13.87
N GLY A 97 -22.46 27.94 13.09
CA GLY A 97 -22.47 29.27 12.48
C GLY A 97 -22.95 29.28 11.04
N ALA A 98 -23.23 28.12 10.46
CA ALA A 98 -23.69 28.02 9.09
C ALA A 98 -25.14 28.52 8.95
N SER A 99 -25.48 29.00 7.76
CA SER A 99 -26.86 29.31 7.36
C SER A 99 -27.25 28.40 6.19
N PRO A 100 -27.63 27.13 6.43
CA PRO A 100 -27.97 26.21 5.35
C PRO A 100 -29.17 26.72 4.55
N THR A 101 -29.10 26.56 3.24
CA THR A 101 -30.19 26.90 2.31
C THR A 101 -30.98 25.65 1.96
N PHE A 102 -32.30 25.78 1.99
CA PHE A 102 -33.24 24.75 1.55
C PHE A 102 -34.12 25.34 0.47
N VAL A 103 -34.08 24.77 -0.74
CA VAL A 103 -34.94 25.21 -1.85
C VAL A 103 -36.42 24.97 -1.53
N LYS A 104 -36.73 23.85 -0.85
CA LYS A 104 -38.06 23.51 -0.35
C LYS A 104 -37.93 22.78 0.98
N ILE A 105 -38.78 23.15 1.93
CA ILE A 105 -39.02 22.39 3.16
C ILE A 105 -40.40 21.75 3.00
N ASN A 106 -40.47 20.42 3.16
CA ASN A 106 -41.75 19.72 3.10
C ASN A 106 -42.39 19.73 4.49
N CYS A 107 -43.53 20.40 4.65
CA CYS A 107 -44.22 20.57 5.93
C CYS A 107 -45.45 19.66 6.09
N THR A 108 -45.54 18.59 5.29
CA THR A 108 -46.69 17.67 5.27
C THR A 108 -46.52 16.52 6.23
#